data_AF-A0A9P6G7C6-F1
#
_entry.id   AF-A0A9P6G7C6-F1
#
_cell.length_a   1.000
_cell.length_b   1.000
_cell.length_c   1.000
_cell.angle_alpha   90.00
_cell.angle_beta   90.00
_cell.angle_gamma   90.00
#
_symmetry.space_group_name_H-M   'P 1'
#
loop_
_entity.id
_entity.type
_entity.pdbx_description
1 polymer ?
#
loop_
_entity_poly.entity_id
_entity_poly.type
_entity_poly.pdbx_seq_one_letter_code
_entity_poly.pdbx_strand_id
1 'polypeptide(L)'
;MNPQLKALLAGIDNPARIPSPELMGKIFEKYAREASGRCLGLSSWLSVVTATAVTLKSSALMIALYSHATAGKDLAESTVIAEFMRDVGISGIAVIGIPRVINMLTAFHVSLPSTVKSSITSTSSDRADASNIVTIQSKLAGSDDLRDIVDTVPFTSEAGAQLSATGIMKVVLGSVNRRLDRNSKELHK
;
A
#
# COMPACT_ATOMS: atom_id res chain seq x y z
N MET A 1 -14.22 29.82 -3.68
CA MET A 1 -13.01 28.97 -3.55
C MET A 1 -11.83 29.73 -4.15
N ASN A 2 -10.75 29.95 -3.39
CA ASN A 2 -9.64 30.83 -3.80
C ASN A 2 -8.86 30.24 -5.00
N PRO A 3 -8.61 31.01 -6.08
CA PRO A 3 -7.92 30.53 -7.28
C PRO A 3 -6.51 30.00 -7.03
N GLN A 4 -5.78 30.53 -6.03
CA GLN A 4 -4.45 30.03 -5.68
C GLN A 4 -4.50 28.66 -4.98
N LEU A 5 -5.50 28.42 -4.12
CA LEU A 5 -5.75 27.10 -3.54
C LEU A 5 -6.15 26.09 -4.60
N LYS A 6 -6.92 26.51 -5.61
CA LYS A 6 -7.28 25.66 -6.76
C LYS A 6 -6.05 25.31 -7.61
N ALA A 7 -5.13 26.25 -7.81
CA ALA A 7 -3.86 26.01 -8.51
C ALA A 7 -2.90 25.11 -7.72
N LEU A 8 -2.81 25.26 -6.39
CA LEU A 8 -2.02 24.39 -5.52
C LEU A 8 -2.55 22.96 -5.49
N LEU A 9 -3.87 22.78 -5.42
CA LEU A 9 -4.53 21.47 -5.53
C LEU A 9 -4.34 20.87 -6.94
N ALA A 10 -4.44 21.67 -8.00
CA ALA A 10 -4.13 21.22 -9.36
C ALA A 10 -2.66 20.82 -9.54
N GLY A 11 -1.74 21.39 -8.77
CA GLY A 11 -0.32 21.02 -8.73
C GLY A 11 -0.04 19.65 -8.09
N ILE A 12 -0.88 19.19 -7.16
CA ILE A 12 -0.80 17.85 -6.56
C ILE A 12 -1.25 16.78 -7.56
N ASP A 13 -2.29 17.07 -8.35
CA ASP A 13 -2.80 16.20 -9.41
C ASP A 13 -2.06 16.44 -10.76
N ASN A 14 -0.90 17.12 -10.78
CA ASN A 14 -0.18 17.43 -12.03
C ASN A 14 0.58 16.19 -12.56
N PRO A 15 0.16 15.61 -13.71
CA PRO A 15 0.81 14.44 -14.31
C PRO A 15 2.23 14.72 -14.83
N ALA A 16 2.66 15.99 -14.91
CA ALA A 16 3.99 16.37 -15.40
C ALA A 16 5.16 16.05 -14.44
N ARG A 17 4.90 15.45 -13.28
CA ARG A 17 5.95 15.01 -12.34
C ARG A 17 6.29 13.53 -12.46
N ILE A 18 5.73 12.85 -13.47
CA ILE A 18 6.04 11.46 -13.77
C ILE A 18 7.22 11.45 -14.75
N PRO A 19 8.33 10.78 -14.43
CA PRO A 19 9.46 10.69 -15.34
C PRO A 19 9.06 10.06 -16.67
N SER A 20 9.82 10.35 -17.74
CA SER A 20 9.60 9.74 -19.07
C SER A 20 9.41 8.21 -18.97
N PRO A 21 8.53 7.58 -19.78
CA PRO A 21 8.33 6.13 -19.79
C PRO A 21 9.63 5.32 -19.86
N GLU A 22 10.61 5.80 -20.62
CA GLU A 22 11.93 5.18 -20.72
C GLU A 22 12.72 5.24 -19.40
N LEU A 23 12.60 6.35 -18.69
CA LEU A 23 13.24 6.56 -17.40
C LEU A 23 12.53 5.74 -16.30
N MET A 24 11.21 5.61 -16.37
CA MET A 24 10.44 4.70 -15.51
C MET A 24 10.87 3.24 -15.71
N GLY A 25 11.05 2.79 -16.96
CA GLY A 25 11.52 1.43 -17.24
C GLY A 25 12.88 1.13 -16.60
N LYS A 26 13.83 2.05 -16.71
CA LYS A 26 15.15 1.94 -16.05
C LYS A 26 15.06 1.92 -14.52
N ILE A 27 14.16 2.73 -13.95
CA ILE A 27 13.91 2.75 -12.51
C ILE A 27 13.32 1.42 -12.03
N PHE A 28 12.32 0.89 -12.74
CA PHE A 28 11.71 -0.39 -12.39
C PHE A 28 12.72 -1.53 -12.48
N GLU A 29 13.52 -1.59 -13.54
CA GLU A 29 14.56 -2.61 -13.69
C GLU A 29 15.59 -2.55 -12.54
N LYS A 30 16.03 -1.35 -12.17
CA LYS A 30 16.95 -1.14 -11.03
C LYS A 30 16.34 -1.67 -9.73
N TYR A 31 15.11 -1.29 -9.41
CA TYR A 31 14.47 -1.69 -8.15
C TYR A 31 14.03 -3.16 -8.15
N ALA A 32 13.67 -3.72 -9.30
CA ALA A 32 13.38 -5.15 -9.43
C ALA A 32 14.65 -5.96 -9.13
N ARG A 33 15.81 -5.56 -9.68
CA ARG A 33 17.09 -6.20 -9.40
C ARG A 33 17.49 -6.09 -7.93
N GLU A 34 17.29 -4.92 -7.31
CA GLU A 34 17.55 -4.75 -5.88
C GLU A 34 16.63 -5.61 -5.01
N ALA A 35 15.35 -5.71 -5.37
CA ALA A 35 14.40 -6.56 -4.67
C ALA A 35 14.80 -8.05 -4.76
N SER A 36 15.21 -8.52 -5.94
CA SER A 36 15.74 -9.89 -6.10
C SER A 36 17.02 -10.12 -5.28
N GLY A 37 17.91 -9.14 -5.20
CA GLY A 37 19.11 -9.21 -4.35
C GLY A 37 18.80 -9.29 -2.85
N ARG A 38 17.61 -8.88 -2.43
CA ARG A 38 17.10 -8.97 -1.06
C ARG A 38 16.12 -10.13 -0.85
N CYS A 39 16.05 -11.07 -1.80
CA CYS A 39 15.14 -12.23 -1.77
C CYS A 39 13.65 -11.86 -1.71
N LEU A 40 13.24 -10.69 -2.21
CA LEU A 40 11.83 -10.34 -2.34
C LEU A 40 11.26 -10.98 -3.61
N GLY A 41 10.16 -11.72 -3.46
CA GLY A 41 9.46 -12.35 -4.58
C GLY A 41 8.86 -11.33 -5.55
N LEU A 42 8.65 -11.74 -6.80
CA LEU A 42 8.09 -10.88 -7.86
C LEU A 42 6.72 -10.30 -7.46
N SER A 43 5.85 -11.11 -6.85
CA SER A 43 4.54 -10.67 -6.39
C SER A 43 4.60 -9.63 -5.28
N SER A 44 5.57 -9.73 -4.36
CA SER A 44 5.78 -8.76 -3.28
C SER A 44 6.31 -7.43 -3.80
N TRP A 45 7.24 -7.46 -4.75
CA TRP A 45 7.71 -6.24 -5.41
C TRP A 45 6.58 -5.59 -6.23
N LEU A 46 5.88 -6.39 -7.03
CA LEU A 46 4.78 -5.91 -7.88
C LEU A 46 3.65 -5.30 -7.05
N SER A 47 3.30 -5.87 -5.89
CA SER A 47 2.26 -5.32 -5.02
C SER A 47 2.67 -3.95 -4.45
N VAL A 48 3.89 -3.81 -3.96
CA VAL A 48 4.40 -2.55 -3.39
C VAL A 48 4.46 -1.44 -4.44
N VAL A 49 4.95 -1.74 -5.64
CA VAL A 49 5.02 -0.75 -6.72
C VAL A 49 3.64 -0.41 -7.27
N THR A 50 2.73 -1.39 -7.36
CA THR A 50 1.32 -1.15 -7.73
C THR A 50 0.63 -0.28 -6.69
N ALA A 51 0.78 -0.58 -5.40
CA ALA A 51 0.23 0.23 -4.31
C ALA A 51 0.78 1.66 -4.37
N THR A 52 2.06 1.83 -4.70
CA THR A 52 2.67 3.16 -4.91
C THR A 52 1.98 3.90 -6.06
N ALA A 53 1.71 3.24 -7.19
CA ALA A 53 0.99 3.85 -8.30
C ALA A 53 -0.43 4.27 -7.93
N VAL A 54 -1.11 3.44 -7.13
CA VAL A 54 -2.43 3.71 -6.57
C VAL A 54 -2.38 4.94 -5.67
N THR A 55 -1.42 5.03 -4.74
CA THR A 55 -1.20 6.18 -3.85
C THR A 55 -0.91 7.47 -4.61
N LEU A 56 -0.08 7.40 -5.65
CA LEU A 56 0.24 8.52 -6.53
C LEU A 56 -0.91 8.87 -7.49
N LYS A 57 -1.99 8.08 -7.51
CA LYS A 57 -3.16 8.23 -8.39
C LYS A 57 -2.76 8.29 -9.87
N SER A 58 -1.69 7.59 -10.23
CA SER A 58 -1.07 7.68 -11.55
C SER A 58 -1.39 6.44 -12.38
N SER A 59 -2.35 6.59 -13.29
CA SER A 59 -2.65 5.55 -14.28
C SER A 59 -1.45 5.30 -15.20
N ALA A 60 -0.71 6.33 -15.60
CA ALA A 60 0.47 6.18 -16.44
C ALA A 60 1.57 5.32 -15.78
N LEU A 61 1.79 5.47 -14.47
CA LEU A 61 2.75 4.64 -13.73
C LEU A 61 2.29 3.18 -13.67
N MET A 62 0.99 2.95 -13.47
CA MET A 62 0.38 1.62 -13.45
C MET A 62 0.49 0.93 -14.83
N ILE A 63 0.28 1.67 -15.91
CA ILE A 63 0.42 1.17 -17.29
C ILE A 63 1.87 0.82 -17.60
N ALA A 64 2.81 1.71 -17.28
CA ALA A 64 4.23 1.47 -17.49
C ALA A 64 4.74 0.26 -16.70
N LEU A 65 4.26 0.09 -15.46
CA LEU A 65 4.58 -1.06 -14.63
C LEU A 65 4.07 -2.36 -15.25
N TYR A 66 2.83 -2.37 -15.76
CA TYR A 66 2.27 -3.53 -16.44
C TYR A 66 3.08 -3.90 -17.68
N SER A 67 3.42 -2.93 -18.54
CA SER A 67 4.28 -3.17 -19.71
C SER A 67 5.65 -3.73 -19.34
N HIS A 68 6.24 -3.27 -18.23
CA HIS A 68 7.51 -3.81 -17.73
C HIS A 68 7.34 -5.23 -17.16
N ALA A 69 6.31 -5.47 -16.36
CA ALA A 69 6.08 -6.75 -15.69
C ALA A 69 5.65 -7.87 -16.65
N THR A 70 5.10 -7.52 -17.81
CA THR A 70 4.65 -8.45 -18.87
C THR A 70 5.65 -8.59 -20.02
N ALA A 71 6.76 -7.85 -20.00
CA ALA A 71 7.80 -7.96 -21.02
C ALA A 71 8.35 -9.40 -21.06
N GLY A 72 8.08 -10.11 -22.16
CA GLY A 72 8.55 -11.49 -22.38
C GLY A 72 7.71 -12.59 -21.72
N LYS A 73 6.50 -12.27 -21.22
CA LYS A 73 5.60 -13.25 -20.59
C LYS A 73 4.51 -13.75 -21.54
N ASP A 74 3.99 -14.93 -21.22
CA ASP A 74 2.85 -15.50 -21.95
C ASP A 74 1.54 -14.75 -21.64
N LEU A 75 0.51 -14.99 -22.45
CA LEU A 75 -0.83 -14.41 -22.29
C LEU A 75 -1.44 -14.77 -20.93
N ALA A 76 -1.28 -16.02 -20.49
CA ALA A 76 -1.80 -16.49 -19.21
C ALA A 76 -1.18 -15.70 -18.04
N GLU A 77 0.15 -15.58 -18.02
CA GLU A 77 0.86 -14.84 -16.98
C GLU A 77 0.54 -13.34 -17.00
N SER A 78 0.41 -12.76 -18.19
CA SER A 78 0.03 -11.35 -18.35
C SER A 78 -1.37 -11.06 -17.80
N THR A 79 -2.29 -12.01 -17.95
CA THR A 79 -3.65 -11.93 -17.39
C THR A 79 -3.62 -11.98 -15.87
N VAL A 80 -2.86 -12.92 -15.29
CA VAL A 80 -2.68 -13.01 -13.83
C VAL A 80 -2.06 -11.74 -13.24
N ILE A 81 -1.10 -11.13 -13.94
CA ILE A 81 -0.48 -9.86 -13.52
C ILE A 81 -1.49 -8.71 -13.56
N ALA A 82 -2.31 -8.62 -14.62
CA ALA A 82 -3.35 -7.60 -14.72
C ALA A 82 -4.39 -7.73 -13.60
N GLU A 83 -4.84 -8.97 -13.33
CA GLU A 83 -5.77 -9.28 -12.23
C GLU A 83 -5.17 -8.92 -10.87
N PHE A 84 -3.92 -9.32 -10.63
CA PHE A 84 -3.21 -8.99 -9.40
C PHE A 84 -3.07 -7.47 -9.20
N MET A 85 -2.70 -6.73 -10.24
CA MET A 85 -2.58 -5.27 -10.17
C MET A 85 -3.94 -4.59 -9.91
N ARG A 86 -5.01 -5.11 -10.52
CA ARG A 86 -6.39 -4.66 -10.26
C ARG A 86 -6.78 -4.91 -8.81
N ASP A 87 -6.52 -6.10 -8.28
CA ASP A 87 -6.93 -6.50 -6.93
C ASP A 87 -6.18 -5.67 -5.87
N VAL A 88 -4.87 -5.46 -6.03
CA VAL A 88 -4.09 -4.52 -5.20
C VAL A 88 -4.64 -3.09 -5.28
N GLY A 89 -5.04 -2.66 -6.49
CA GLY A 89 -5.63 -1.34 -6.68
C GLY A 89 -6.97 -1.17 -5.96
N ILE A 90 -7.83 -2.19 -5.99
CA ILE A 90 -9.11 -2.20 -5.29
C ILE A 90 -8.90 -2.12 -3.76
N SER A 91 -7.87 -2.77 -3.21
CA SER A 91 -7.53 -2.63 -1.78
C SER A 91 -7.22 -1.18 -1.39
N GLY A 92 -6.74 -0.35 -2.32
CA GLY A 92 -6.48 1.07 -2.10
C GLY A 92 -7.72 1.95 -1.86
N ILE A 93 -8.94 1.43 -2.10
CA ILE A 93 -10.19 2.18 -1.91
C ILE A 93 -10.34 2.71 -0.49
N ALA A 94 -9.97 1.91 0.51
CA ALA A 94 -10.08 2.27 1.92
C ALA A 94 -9.19 3.48 2.30
N VAL A 95 -8.10 3.70 1.58
CA VAL A 95 -7.08 4.73 1.91
C VAL A 95 -7.23 5.98 1.06
N ILE A 96 -7.59 5.84 -0.22
CA ILE A 96 -7.60 6.96 -1.19
C ILE A 96 -9.02 7.44 -1.49
N GLY A 97 -10.00 6.55 -1.33
CA GLY A 97 -11.40 6.78 -1.65
C GLY A 97 -11.81 6.23 -3.02
N ILE A 98 -13.06 5.76 -3.06
CA ILE A 98 -13.69 5.08 -4.20
C ILE A 98 -13.50 5.82 -5.53
N PRO A 99 -13.82 7.12 -5.68
CA PRO A 99 -13.87 7.75 -7.00
C PRO A 99 -12.52 7.78 -7.71
N ARG A 100 -11.43 8.02 -6.96
CA ARG A 100 -10.08 8.17 -7.53
C ARG A 100 -9.52 6.84 -7.98
N VAL A 101 -9.72 5.80 -7.17
CA VAL A 101 -9.27 4.45 -7.49
C VAL A 101 -10.04 3.92 -8.71
N ILE A 102 -11.36 4.11 -8.77
CA ILE A 102 -12.15 3.67 -9.94
C ILE A 102 -11.71 4.36 -11.23
N ASN A 103 -11.47 5.67 -11.21
CA ASN A 103 -11.03 6.39 -12.40
C ASN A 103 -9.66 5.90 -12.90
N MET A 104 -8.73 5.66 -11.98
CA MET A 104 -7.41 5.14 -12.32
C MET A 104 -7.48 3.70 -12.84
N LEU A 105 -8.24 2.81 -12.18
CA LEU A 105 -8.42 1.43 -12.62
C LEU A 105 -9.17 1.34 -13.95
N THR A 106 -10.13 2.25 -14.21
CA THR A 106 -10.78 2.37 -15.51
C THR A 106 -9.78 2.75 -16.60
N ALA A 107 -8.92 3.75 -16.35
CA ALA A 107 -7.88 4.15 -17.30
C ALA A 107 -6.88 3.01 -17.55
N PHE A 108 -6.48 2.29 -16.50
CA PHE A 108 -5.64 1.10 -16.63
C PHE A 108 -6.34 0.01 -17.45
N HIS A 109 -7.58 -0.33 -17.13
CA HIS A 109 -8.35 -1.34 -17.84
C HIS A 109 -8.49 -0.99 -19.34
N VAL A 110 -8.77 0.27 -19.68
CA VAL A 110 -8.84 0.73 -21.09
C VAL A 110 -7.51 0.59 -21.82
N SER A 111 -6.38 0.71 -21.13
CA SER A 111 -5.04 0.59 -21.73
C SER A 111 -4.59 -0.85 -22.02
N LEU A 112 -5.26 -1.86 -21.44
CA LEU A 112 -4.85 -3.26 -21.60
C LEU A 112 -5.06 -3.77 -23.04
N PRO A 113 -4.24 -4.73 -23.50
CA PRO A 113 -4.46 -5.44 -24.76
C PRO A 113 -5.85 -6.11 -24.78
N SER A 114 -6.50 -6.14 -25.95
CA SER A 114 -7.84 -6.72 -26.10
C SER A 114 -7.87 -8.21 -25.75
N THR A 115 -6.80 -8.94 -26.04
CA THR A 115 -6.63 -10.36 -25.69
C THR A 115 -6.67 -10.59 -24.18
N VAL A 116 -5.99 -9.73 -23.42
CA VAL A 116 -5.97 -9.81 -21.95
C VAL A 116 -7.32 -9.37 -21.39
N LYS A 117 -7.93 -8.30 -21.91
CA LYS A 117 -9.26 -7.84 -21.49
C LYS A 117 -10.33 -8.92 -21.60
N SER A 118 -10.32 -9.73 -22.65
CA SER A 118 -11.28 -10.82 -22.83
C SER A 118 -11.07 -11.99 -21.87
N SER A 119 -9.85 -12.16 -21.35
CA SER A 119 -9.47 -13.27 -20.47
C SER A 119 -9.53 -12.91 -18.98
N ILE A 120 -9.63 -11.62 -18.63
CA ILE A 120 -9.74 -11.17 -17.25
C ILE A 120 -11.05 -11.66 -16.64
N THR A 121 -10.93 -12.33 -15.51
CA THR A 121 -12.05 -12.80 -14.70
C THR A 121 -12.59 -11.67 -13.83
N SER A 122 -13.91 -11.53 -13.74
CA SER A 122 -14.58 -10.48 -12.94
C SER A 122 -14.51 -10.71 -11.42
N THR A 123 -14.13 -11.91 -11.00
CA THR A 123 -14.01 -12.35 -9.60
C THR A 123 -12.57 -12.26 -9.13
N SER A 124 -12.34 -11.63 -7.96
CA SER A 124 -11.04 -11.59 -7.30
C SER A 124 -10.63 -13.01 -6.88
N SER A 125 -9.43 -13.45 -7.26
CA SER A 125 -8.99 -14.84 -7.06
C SER A 125 -8.80 -15.23 -5.58
N ASP A 126 -8.70 -14.24 -4.67
CA ASP A 126 -8.39 -14.44 -3.26
C ASP A 126 -9.56 -14.15 -2.31
N ARG A 127 -10.81 -14.32 -2.78
CA ARG A 127 -11.97 -14.21 -1.87
C ARG A 127 -11.96 -15.39 -0.90
N ALA A 128 -11.70 -15.12 0.38
CA ALA A 128 -11.84 -16.12 1.43
C ALA A 128 -13.31 -16.55 1.54
N ASP A 129 -13.57 -17.81 1.20
CA ASP A 129 -14.84 -18.51 1.28
C ASP A 129 -14.70 -19.71 2.22
N ALA A 130 -15.82 -20.21 2.74
CA ALA A 130 -15.83 -21.29 3.73
C ALA A 130 -15.05 -22.55 3.29
N SER A 131 -14.92 -22.77 1.98
CA SER A 131 -14.18 -23.90 1.39
C SER A 131 -12.67 -23.68 1.21
N ASN A 132 -12.17 -22.43 1.21
CA ASN A 132 -10.76 -22.12 0.93
C ASN A 132 -9.99 -21.53 2.12
N ILE A 133 -10.68 -21.10 3.18
CA ILE A 133 -10.06 -20.50 4.38
C ILE A 133 -9.03 -21.44 5.00
N VAL A 134 -9.34 -22.73 5.12
CA VAL A 134 -8.42 -23.73 5.71
C VAL A 134 -7.15 -23.88 4.89
N THR A 135 -7.27 -23.86 3.56
CA THR A 135 -6.14 -23.95 2.62
C THR A 135 -5.31 -22.67 2.61
N ILE A 136 -5.95 -21.50 2.73
CA ILE A 136 -5.27 -20.22 2.83
C ILE A 136 -4.50 -20.15 4.16
N GLN A 137 -5.13 -20.54 5.27
CA GLN A 137 -4.50 -20.62 6.59
C GLN A 137 -3.30 -21.56 6.59
N SER A 138 -3.41 -22.76 6.00
CA SER A 138 -2.30 -23.71 5.96
C SER A 138 -1.13 -23.23 5.09
N LYS A 139 -1.39 -22.47 4.02
CA LYS A 139 -0.35 -21.82 3.20
C LYS A 139 0.35 -20.67 3.93
N LEU A 140 -0.39 -19.91 4.74
CA LEU A 140 0.14 -18.79 5.52
C LEU A 140 0.93 -19.28 6.75
N ALA A 141 0.46 -20.33 7.41
CA ALA A 141 0.99 -20.87 8.65
C ALA A 141 2.19 -21.82 8.46
N GLY A 142 3.09 -21.53 7.51
CA GLY A 142 4.23 -22.38 7.13
C GLY A 142 5.22 -22.78 8.24
N SER A 143 4.99 -22.38 9.49
CA SER A 143 5.60 -22.90 10.70
C SER A 143 4.72 -22.48 11.89
N ASP A 144 4.60 -23.37 12.87
CA ASP A 144 3.75 -23.35 14.08
C ASP A 144 4.04 -22.21 15.09
N ASP A 145 4.24 -20.97 14.62
CA ASP A 145 4.40 -19.78 15.49
C ASP A 145 4.09 -18.48 14.72
N LEU A 146 2.95 -18.44 14.03
CA LEU A 146 2.47 -17.20 13.43
C LEU A 146 1.83 -16.37 14.54
N ARG A 147 2.61 -15.48 15.18
CA ARG A 147 2.07 -14.52 16.15
C ARG A 147 0.96 -13.71 15.48
N ASP A 148 -0.27 -13.89 15.96
CA ASP A 148 -1.40 -13.10 15.50
C ASP A 148 -1.10 -11.61 15.81
N ILE A 149 -1.49 -10.72 14.90
CA ILE A 149 -1.40 -9.28 15.15
C ILE A 149 -2.28 -8.87 16.35
N VAL A 150 -3.24 -9.72 16.72
CA VAL A 150 -4.11 -9.59 17.88
C VAL A 150 -3.56 -10.32 19.13
N ASP A 151 -2.51 -11.15 19.00
CA ASP A 151 -1.79 -11.77 20.13
C ASP A 151 -0.85 -10.76 20.80
N THR A 152 -1.43 -9.67 21.31
CA THR A 152 -0.70 -8.66 22.06
C THR A 152 -0.40 -9.18 23.46
N VAL A 153 0.82 -9.72 23.65
CA VAL A 153 1.38 -9.86 25.00
C VAL A 153 1.42 -8.47 25.65
N PRO A 154 0.90 -8.31 26.88
CA PRO A 154 0.94 -7.02 27.54
C PRO A 154 2.37 -6.48 27.63
N PHE A 155 2.56 -5.22 27.27
CA PHE A 155 3.84 -4.56 27.41
C PHE A 155 4.26 -4.57 28.89
N THR A 156 5.31 -5.33 29.18
CA THR A 156 5.89 -5.48 30.51
C THR A 156 7.27 -4.82 30.51
N SER A 157 7.60 -4.09 31.57
CA SER A 157 8.96 -3.56 31.76
C SER A 157 9.94 -4.70 32.08
N GLU A 158 11.25 -4.43 32.05
CA GLU A 158 12.30 -5.38 32.48
C GLU A 158 12.09 -5.91 33.92
N ALA A 159 11.33 -5.20 34.76
CA ALA A 159 10.96 -5.61 36.11
C ALA A 159 9.60 -6.34 36.19
N GLY A 160 9.00 -6.70 35.05
CA GLY A 160 7.71 -7.40 34.98
C GLY A 160 6.49 -6.51 35.23
N ALA A 161 6.64 -5.20 35.34
CA ALA A 161 5.50 -4.29 35.56
C ALA A 161 4.74 -4.06 34.25
N GLN A 162 3.45 -4.38 34.24
CA GLN A 162 2.58 -4.20 33.08
C GLN A 162 2.20 -2.72 32.90
N LEU A 163 2.16 -2.25 31.66
CA LEU A 163 1.70 -0.92 31.31
C LEU A 163 0.19 -0.79 31.57
N SER A 164 -0.20 -0.31 32.74
CA SER A 164 -1.59 -0.05 33.08
C SER A 164 -2.07 1.31 32.55
N ALA A 165 -3.37 1.45 32.29
CA ALA A 165 -3.98 2.73 31.91
C ALA A 165 -3.65 3.86 32.91
N THR A 166 -3.59 3.52 34.21
CA THR A 166 -3.16 4.45 35.26
C THR A 166 -1.70 4.88 35.10
N GLY A 167 -0.80 3.97 34.71
CA GLY A 167 0.60 4.28 34.44
C GLY A 167 0.76 5.22 33.26
N ILE A 168 0.07 4.94 32.14
CA ILE A 168 0.05 5.81 30.96
C ILE A 168 -0.47 7.20 31.35
N MET A 169 -1.59 7.26 32.07
CA MET A 169 -2.17 8.54 32.48
C MET A 169 -1.25 9.33 33.42
N LYS A 170 -0.54 8.68 34.34
CA LYS A 170 0.46 9.32 35.21
C LYS A 170 1.64 9.88 34.42
N VAL A 171 2.14 9.16 33.43
CA VAL A 171 3.26 9.62 32.59
C VAL A 171 2.82 10.81 31.73
N VAL A 172 1.67 10.72 31.07
CA VAL A 172 1.15 11.80 30.22
C VAL A 172 0.82 13.04 31.05
N LEU A 173 0.03 12.91 32.12
CA LEU A 173 -0.31 14.04 32.99
C LEU A 173 0.93 14.61 33.69
N GLY A 174 1.87 13.76 34.12
CA GLY A 174 3.13 14.20 34.69
C GLY A 174 3.99 14.98 33.69
N SER A 175 4.04 14.54 32.43
CA SER A 175 4.76 15.23 31.35
C SER A 175 4.14 16.59 31.01
N VAL A 176 2.80 16.67 30.99
CA VAL A 176 2.06 17.92 30.78
C VAL A 176 2.24 18.85 31.96
N ASN A 177 2.09 18.37 33.20
CA ASN A 177 2.27 19.15 34.41
C ASN A 177 3.70 19.70 34.51
N ARG A 178 4.72 18.87 34.25
CA ARG A 178 6.13 19.31 34.22
C ARG A 178 6.44 20.29 33.09
N ARG A 179 5.66 20.27 32.00
CA ARG A 179 5.78 21.26 30.92
C ARG A 179 5.13 22.58 31.32
N LEU A 180 3.94 22.53 31.91
CA LEU A 180 3.24 23.71 32.41
C LEU A 180 4.01 24.39 33.55
N ASP A 181 4.56 23.62 34.47
CA ASP A 181 5.35 24.11 35.61
C ASP A 181 6.69 24.75 35.17
N ARG A 182 7.27 24.31 34.05
CA ARG A 182 8.42 25.00 33.44
C ARG A 182 8.04 26.33 32.77
N ASN A 183 6.80 26.43 32.30
CA ASN A 183 6.28 27.61 31.61
C ASN A 183 5.52 28.57 32.55
N SER A 184 5.33 28.21 33.82
CA SER A 184 4.57 28.98 34.82
C SER A 184 5.25 30.27 35.27
N LYS A 185 6.49 30.53 34.83
CA LYS A 185 7.19 31.81 35.08
C LYS A 185 6.44 33.03 34.52
N GLU A 186 5.51 32.84 33.58
CA GLU A 186 4.65 33.90 33.05
C GLU A 186 3.27 34.00 33.75
N LEU A 187 2.90 33.04 34.60
CA LEU A 187 1.60 33.00 35.28
C LEU A 187 1.56 33.70 36.65
N HIS A 188 2.72 34.10 37.19
CA HIS A 188 2.84 34.81 38.47
C HIS A 188 3.21 36.30 38.31
N LYS A 189 2.74 36.94 37.24
CA LYS A 189 2.77 38.41 37.09
C LYS A 189 1.39 39.00 37.33
#